data_AF-A0A3P7GEU9-F1
#
_entry.id   AF-A0A3P7GEU9-F1
#
_cell.length_a   1.000
_cell.length_b   1.000
_cell.length_c   1.000
_cell.angle_alpha   90.00
_cell.angle_beta   90.00
_cell.angle_gamma   90.00
#
_symmetry.space_group_name_H-M   'P 1'
#
loop_
_entity.id
_entity.type
_entity.pdbx_description
1 polymer ?
#
loop_
_entity_poly.entity_id
_entity_poly.type
_entity_poly.pdbx_seq_one_letter_code
_entity_poly.pdbx_strand_id
1 'polypeptide(L)'
;MEFCYVIGLNILYDVTNFNNFIGSSKLACSSIIAEDAHGRILHGRNLDYMMDELMRNISIMVEFTRKEKVIYSAATFAFLSGITTGQKPNVFTLSLNARRTGWYIFNILMQIYTTFNMPTALALRQTLETAKSYEEALEELTKVHLVSTSYLILGGTKSGEGALITRDRWSAHDVLKLDAKNGRFFIVETNFDHWEKDEDGRRTTAEKNLEAIGIERLDENYMLSVLSTPPVMN
;
A
#
# COMPACT_ATOMS: atom_id res chain seq x y z
N MET A 1 11.67 9.16 28.25
CA MET A 1 11.11 7.91 27.69
C MET A 1 10.09 8.15 26.58
N GLU A 2 9.38 9.29 26.53
CA GLU A 2 8.36 9.56 25.49
C GLU A 2 8.90 9.57 24.04
N PHE A 3 10.12 10.10 23.81
CA PHE A 3 10.73 10.12 22.48
C PHE A 3 10.99 8.75 21.86
N CYS A 4 11.22 7.71 22.68
CA CYS A 4 11.51 6.36 22.18
C CYS A 4 10.27 5.70 21.57
N TYR A 5 9.07 5.97 22.08
CA TYR A 5 7.82 5.40 21.56
C TYR A 5 7.47 5.97 20.18
N VAL A 6 7.70 7.28 19.98
CA VAL A 6 7.48 7.94 18.69
C VAL A 6 8.40 7.36 17.62
N ILE A 7 9.68 7.16 17.92
CA ILE A 7 10.61 6.51 16.98
C ILE A 7 10.17 5.07 16.70
N GLY A 8 9.76 4.33 17.74
CA GLY A 8 9.32 2.94 17.62
C GLY A 8 8.16 2.73 16.62
N LEU A 9 7.13 3.57 16.67
CA LEU A 9 6.02 3.48 15.70
C LEU A 9 6.45 3.84 14.28
N ASN A 10 7.36 4.80 14.12
CA ASN A 10 7.85 5.23 12.81
C ASN A 10 8.72 4.20 12.08
N ILE A 11 9.33 3.28 12.83
CA ILE A 11 10.09 2.15 12.26
C ILE A 11 9.33 0.83 12.38
N LEU A 12 8.12 0.81 12.97
CA LEU A 12 7.40 -0.41 13.28
C LEU A 12 7.19 -1.27 12.04
N TYR A 13 6.74 -0.65 10.93
CA TYR A 13 6.60 -1.34 9.65
C TYR A 13 7.92 -1.98 9.22
N ASP A 14 9.00 -1.20 9.13
CA ASP A 14 10.29 -1.69 8.62
C ASP A 14 10.94 -2.76 9.52
N VAL A 15 10.71 -2.67 10.84
CA VAL A 15 11.21 -3.65 11.83
C VAL A 15 10.36 -4.91 11.85
N THR A 16 9.06 -4.85 11.55
CA THR A 16 8.14 -6.01 11.60
C THR A 16 7.93 -6.69 10.25
N ASN A 17 8.34 -6.05 9.15
CA ASN A 17 8.26 -6.58 7.80
C ASN A 17 9.43 -7.54 7.49
N PHE A 18 9.46 -8.69 8.16
CA PHE A 18 10.45 -9.75 7.96
C PHE A 18 9.78 -11.12 7.83
N ASN A 19 10.55 -12.12 7.37
CA ASN A 19 10.05 -13.48 7.13
C ASN A 19 9.49 -14.13 8.41
N ASN A 20 8.58 -15.10 8.25
CA ASN A 20 7.68 -15.68 9.27
C ASN A 20 8.35 -16.35 10.51
N PHE A 21 9.64 -16.19 10.74
CA PHE A 21 10.40 -16.85 11.80
C PHE A 21 10.18 -16.25 13.22
N ILE A 22 9.82 -14.95 13.34
CA ILE A 22 9.63 -14.26 14.64
C ILE A 22 8.28 -13.51 14.74
N GLY A 23 7.46 -13.48 13.68
CA GLY A 23 6.29 -12.60 13.61
C GLY A 23 5.08 -13.27 12.96
N SER A 24 3.94 -13.19 13.63
CA SER A 24 2.72 -13.96 13.36
C SER A 24 2.16 -13.81 11.94
N SER A 25 1.30 -14.75 11.58
CA SER A 25 0.39 -14.76 10.42
C SER A 25 -0.58 -13.56 10.31
N LYS A 26 -0.43 -12.49 11.12
CA LYS A 26 -1.44 -11.42 11.26
C LYS A 26 -1.04 -10.00 10.79
N LEU A 27 0.12 -9.80 10.15
CA LEU A 27 0.34 -8.60 9.32
C LEU A 27 -0.15 -8.86 7.90
N ALA A 28 -1.45 -8.74 7.69
CA ALA A 28 -2.08 -8.96 6.39
C ALA A 28 -2.49 -7.60 5.79
N CYS A 29 -2.41 -7.50 4.47
CA CYS A 29 -2.87 -6.33 3.74
C CYS A 29 -3.54 -6.81 2.47
N SER A 30 -4.67 -6.20 2.11
CA SER A 30 -5.31 -6.44 0.82
C SER A 30 -5.50 -5.08 0.16
N SER A 31 -4.94 -4.88 -1.03
CA SER A 31 -5.09 -3.65 -1.80
C SER A 31 -5.59 -4.00 -3.19
N ILE A 32 -6.58 -3.24 -3.67
CA ILE A 32 -7.22 -3.43 -4.96
C ILE A 32 -7.16 -2.10 -5.69
N ILE A 33 -6.61 -2.12 -6.90
CA ILE A 33 -6.70 -1.01 -7.85
C ILE A 33 -7.47 -1.50 -9.07
N ALA A 34 -8.48 -0.76 -9.49
CA ALA A 34 -9.33 -1.17 -10.60
C ALA A 34 -9.82 0.03 -11.42
N GLU A 35 -10.19 -0.23 -12.66
CA GLU A 35 -10.80 0.69 -13.60
C GLU A 35 -12.24 0.22 -13.86
N ASP A 36 -13.20 1.13 -13.75
CA ASP A 36 -14.59 0.85 -14.11
C ASP A 36 -14.88 1.08 -15.60
N ALA A 37 -16.09 0.77 -16.05
CA ALA A 37 -16.48 0.94 -17.46
C ALA A 37 -16.47 2.40 -17.96
N HIS A 38 -16.41 3.38 -17.05
CA HIS A 38 -16.31 4.80 -17.38
C HIS A 38 -14.85 5.30 -17.39
N GLY A 39 -13.88 4.41 -17.16
CA GLY A 39 -12.45 4.76 -17.08
C GLY A 39 -12.07 5.43 -15.75
N ARG A 40 -12.92 5.36 -14.72
CA ARG A 40 -12.62 5.86 -13.38
C ARG A 40 -11.74 4.86 -12.65
N ILE A 41 -10.73 5.37 -11.96
CA ILE A 41 -9.83 4.56 -11.14
C ILE A 41 -10.37 4.47 -9.70
N LEU A 42 -10.58 3.24 -9.24
CA LEU A 42 -11.03 2.88 -7.89
C LEU A 42 -9.88 2.23 -7.13
N HIS A 43 -9.56 2.76 -5.95
CA HIS A 43 -8.49 2.25 -5.11
C HIS A 43 -9.02 1.97 -3.70
N GLY A 44 -9.10 0.69 -3.34
CA GLY A 44 -9.58 0.23 -2.04
C GLY A 44 -8.55 -0.63 -1.33
N ARG A 45 -8.57 -0.65 0.02
CA ARG A 45 -7.68 -1.50 0.79
C ARG A 45 -8.22 -1.89 2.17
N ASN A 46 -7.70 -3.00 2.71
CA ASN A 46 -7.71 -3.37 4.13
C ASN A 46 -6.28 -3.35 4.68
N LEU A 47 -6.13 -2.93 5.94
CA LEU A 47 -4.85 -2.88 6.66
C LEU A 47 -4.98 -3.68 7.95
N ASP A 48 -4.38 -4.87 7.97
CA ASP A 48 -4.50 -5.81 9.09
C ASP A 48 -3.18 -5.80 9.89
N TYR A 49 -3.29 -5.63 11.19
CA TYR A 49 -2.15 -5.53 12.11
C TYR A 49 -2.28 -6.50 13.27
N MET A 50 -1.15 -6.98 13.81
CA MET A 50 -1.14 -7.91 14.95
C MET A 50 -1.78 -7.35 16.22
N MET A 51 -1.78 -6.01 16.39
CA MET A 51 -2.28 -5.28 17.56
C MET A 51 -3.58 -4.56 17.21
N ASP A 52 -4.52 -5.27 16.60
CA ASP A 52 -5.75 -4.73 16.02
C ASP A 52 -6.52 -3.77 16.93
N GLU A 53 -6.75 -4.11 18.21
CA GLU A 53 -7.48 -3.27 19.16
C GLU A 53 -6.78 -1.92 19.40
N LEU A 54 -5.46 -1.95 19.60
CA LEU A 54 -4.67 -0.73 19.80
C LEU A 54 -4.67 0.13 18.53
N MET A 55 -4.41 -0.50 17.38
CA MET A 55 -4.29 0.20 16.10
C MET A 55 -5.62 0.83 15.67
N ARG A 56 -6.77 0.18 15.94
CA ARG A 56 -8.11 0.75 15.73
C ARG A 56 -8.32 2.02 16.57
N ASN A 57 -7.92 2.01 17.84
CA ASN A 57 -8.11 3.16 18.76
C ASN A 57 -7.26 4.38 18.40
N ILE A 58 -6.14 4.20 17.68
CA ILE A 58 -5.26 5.29 17.24
C ILE A 58 -5.36 5.58 15.75
N SER A 59 -6.28 4.92 15.02
CA SER A 59 -6.51 5.17 13.59
C SER A 59 -7.16 6.53 13.39
N ILE A 60 -6.56 7.34 12.53
CA ILE A 60 -6.99 8.72 12.26
C ILE A 60 -6.96 9.00 10.75
N MET A 61 -7.86 9.86 10.29
CA MET A 61 -7.74 10.52 9.00
C MET A 61 -7.12 11.90 9.20
N VAL A 62 -6.11 12.22 8.40
CA VAL A 62 -5.35 13.47 8.50
C VAL A 62 -5.35 14.18 7.16
N GLU A 63 -5.69 15.46 7.18
CA GLU A 63 -5.50 16.37 6.06
C GLU A 63 -4.22 17.18 6.26
N PHE A 64 -3.30 17.11 5.30
CA PHE A 64 -2.07 17.87 5.33
C PHE A 64 -2.27 19.15 4.53
N THR A 65 -2.18 20.30 5.19
CA THR A 65 -2.45 21.60 4.58
C THR A 65 -1.19 22.42 4.40
N ARG A 66 -1.08 23.13 3.27
CA ARG A 66 -0.05 24.15 3.04
C ARG A 66 -0.73 25.42 2.55
N LYS A 67 -0.54 26.54 3.24
CA LYS A 67 -1.25 27.81 2.97
C LYS A 67 -2.77 27.59 2.92
N GLU A 68 -3.31 26.93 3.97
CA GLU A 68 -4.75 26.64 4.15
C GLU A 68 -5.40 25.75 3.07
N LYS A 69 -4.62 25.20 2.15
CA LYS A 69 -5.10 24.24 1.15
C LYS A 69 -4.63 22.83 1.48
N VAL A 70 -5.54 21.86 1.44
CA VAL A 70 -5.20 20.44 1.52
C VAL A 70 -4.34 20.06 0.32
N ILE A 71 -3.12 19.60 0.59
CA ILE A 71 -2.18 19.13 -0.44
C ILE A 71 -2.23 17.61 -0.61
N TYR A 72 -2.51 16.88 0.47
CA TYR A 72 -2.80 15.44 0.47
C TYR A 72 -3.55 15.07 1.76
N SER A 73 -4.20 13.92 1.76
CA SER A 73 -4.83 13.34 2.95
C SER A 73 -4.43 11.88 3.12
N ALA A 74 -4.48 11.37 4.35
CA ALA A 74 -4.07 10.01 4.65
C ALA A 74 -4.90 9.37 5.77
N ALA A 75 -5.05 8.05 5.69
CA ALA A 75 -5.42 7.22 6.82
C ALA A 75 -4.10 6.72 7.46
N THR A 76 -3.89 7.08 8.72
CA THR A 76 -2.66 6.75 9.46
C THR A 76 -2.98 6.47 10.93
N PHE A 77 -1.95 6.26 11.73
CA PHE A 77 -2.05 6.08 13.17
C PHE A 77 -1.51 7.31 13.90
N ALA A 78 -2.10 7.68 15.03
CA ALA A 78 -1.48 8.64 15.93
C ALA A 78 -0.05 8.18 16.26
N PHE A 79 0.89 9.14 16.34
CA PHE A 79 2.33 8.93 16.53
C PHE A 79 3.11 8.33 15.34
N LEU A 80 2.44 7.92 14.25
CA LEU A 80 3.10 7.57 12.99
C LEU A 80 3.23 8.82 12.10
N SER A 81 4.46 9.25 11.83
CA SER A 81 4.73 10.39 10.94
C SER A 81 4.80 10.01 9.47
N GLY A 82 5.00 8.73 9.15
CA GLY A 82 4.85 8.19 7.80
C GLY A 82 3.40 7.94 7.40
N ILE A 83 3.20 7.51 6.15
CA ILE A 83 1.90 7.17 5.59
C ILE A 83 1.96 5.80 4.93
N THR A 84 0.96 4.96 5.20
CA THR A 84 0.77 3.67 4.51
C THR A 84 -0.40 3.70 3.54
N THR A 85 -1.30 4.67 3.67
CA THR A 85 -2.49 4.84 2.83
C THR A 85 -2.79 6.32 2.68
N GLY A 86 -2.85 6.83 1.46
CA GLY A 86 -3.10 8.24 1.24
C GLY A 86 -3.51 8.60 -0.18
N GLN A 87 -3.96 9.84 -0.33
CA GLN A 87 -4.39 10.40 -1.59
C GLN A 87 -3.89 11.84 -1.75
N LYS A 88 -3.49 12.17 -2.97
CA LYS A 88 -3.27 13.52 -3.44
C LYS A 88 -4.48 13.92 -4.30
N PRO A 89 -5.34 14.85 -3.84
CA PRO A 89 -6.60 15.15 -4.49
C PRO A 89 -6.45 15.46 -5.98
N ASN A 90 -7.21 14.75 -6.82
CA ASN A 90 -7.19 14.87 -8.29
C ASN A 90 -5.84 14.55 -8.96
N VAL A 91 -4.95 13.81 -8.29
CA VAL A 91 -3.65 13.42 -8.88
C VAL A 91 -3.42 11.91 -8.78
N PHE A 92 -3.32 11.37 -7.57
CA PHE A 92 -3.12 9.94 -7.36
C PHE A 92 -3.48 9.50 -5.95
N THR A 93 -3.59 8.19 -5.75
CA THR A 93 -3.80 7.47 -4.51
C THR A 93 -2.70 6.43 -4.34
N LEU A 94 -2.27 6.15 -3.12
CA LEU A 94 -1.28 5.11 -2.85
C LEU A 94 -1.63 4.27 -1.62
N SER A 95 -1.21 3.01 -1.64
CA SER A 95 -1.25 2.12 -0.48
C SER A 95 0.01 1.25 -0.41
N LEU A 96 0.34 0.84 0.83
CA LEU A 96 1.48 0.01 1.18
C LEU A 96 0.99 -1.35 1.69
N ASN A 97 1.52 -2.41 1.08
CA ASN A 97 1.45 -3.76 1.64
C ASN A 97 2.86 -4.27 1.96
N ALA A 98 2.95 -5.04 3.05
CA ALA A 98 4.18 -5.70 3.47
C ALA A 98 4.58 -6.82 2.48
N ARG A 99 5.84 -6.81 2.04
CA ARG A 99 6.47 -7.89 1.25
C ARG A 99 7.52 -8.58 2.09
N ARG A 100 7.26 -9.80 2.52
CA ARG A 100 8.11 -10.51 3.50
C ARG A 100 9.20 -11.32 2.83
N THR A 101 10.19 -10.65 2.24
CA THR A 101 11.34 -11.32 1.62
C THR A 101 12.59 -11.21 2.50
N GLY A 102 13.22 -12.35 2.81
CA GLY A 102 14.53 -12.42 3.47
C GLY A 102 14.55 -12.33 5.00
N TRP A 103 15.76 -12.39 5.56
CA TRP A 103 15.98 -12.45 7.02
C TRP A 103 15.89 -11.07 7.67
N TYR A 104 15.28 -10.99 8.86
CA TYR A 104 15.10 -9.75 9.63
C TYR A 104 16.40 -8.96 9.85
N ILE A 105 17.54 -9.65 9.97
CA ILE A 105 18.86 -9.05 10.16
C ILE A 105 19.22 -8.10 9.02
N PHE A 106 18.76 -8.37 7.80
CA PHE A 106 19.01 -7.51 6.66
C PHE A 106 18.23 -6.18 6.75
N ASN A 107 17.05 -6.16 7.37
CA ASN A 107 16.32 -4.90 7.60
C ASN A 107 17.05 -4.04 8.64
N ILE A 108 17.55 -4.66 9.71
CA ILE A 108 18.32 -3.99 10.76
C ILE A 108 19.64 -3.43 10.19
N LEU A 109 20.37 -4.23 9.40
CA LEU A 109 21.59 -3.77 8.73
C LEU A 109 21.31 -2.63 7.75
N MET A 110 20.18 -2.68 7.03
CA MET A 110 19.78 -1.60 6.14
C MET A 110 19.34 -0.34 6.88
N GLN A 111 18.70 -0.46 8.03
CA GLN A 111 18.39 0.68 8.89
C GLN A 111 19.67 1.39 9.34
N ILE A 112 20.70 0.62 9.73
CA ILE A 112 22.01 1.15 10.09
C ILE A 112 22.68 1.78 8.85
N TYR A 113 22.69 1.09 7.71
CA TYR A 113 23.32 1.56 6.47
C TYR A 113 22.68 2.85 5.92
N THR A 114 21.35 2.91 5.89
CA THR A 114 20.60 4.10 5.47
C THR A 114 20.62 5.21 6.52
N THR A 115 21.26 4.97 7.67
CA THR A 115 21.25 5.90 8.82
C THR A 115 19.81 6.26 9.23
N PHE A 116 18.85 5.36 9.05
CA PHE A 116 17.41 5.58 9.26
C PHE A 116 16.81 6.74 8.44
N ASN A 117 17.45 7.18 7.35
CA ASN A 117 17.04 8.41 6.66
C ASN A 117 15.75 8.29 5.84
N MET A 118 15.32 7.10 5.40
CA MET A 118 14.11 6.92 4.59
C MET A 118 13.33 5.62 4.89
N PRO A 119 12.66 5.53 6.07
CA PRO A 119 11.63 4.54 6.32
C PRO A 119 10.59 4.48 5.20
N THR A 120 10.05 3.29 4.91
CA THR A 120 9.18 3.10 3.74
C THR A 120 7.94 4.00 3.79
N ALA A 121 7.33 4.13 4.97
CA ALA A 121 6.17 5.01 5.16
C ALA A 121 6.50 6.51 5.02
N LEU A 122 7.74 6.92 5.28
CA LEU A 122 8.17 8.31 5.05
C LEU A 122 8.41 8.59 3.56
N ALA A 123 8.92 7.61 2.80
CA ALA A 123 9.02 7.73 1.35
C ALA A 123 7.64 7.98 0.72
N LEU A 124 6.61 7.23 1.12
CA LEU A 124 5.23 7.42 0.64
C LEU A 124 4.67 8.80 0.98
N ARG A 125 4.92 9.27 2.20
CA ARG A 125 4.54 10.63 2.61
C ARG A 125 5.24 11.68 1.76
N GLN A 126 6.54 11.53 1.51
CA GLN A 126 7.30 12.43 0.67
C GLN A 126 6.72 12.46 -0.75
N THR A 127 6.43 11.30 -1.36
CA THR A 127 5.81 11.22 -2.69
C THR A 127 4.46 11.96 -2.74
N LEU A 128 3.58 11.77 -1.76
CA LEU A 128 2.31 12.52 -1.65
C LEU A 128 2.55 14.04 -1.61
N GLU A 129 3.62 14.45 -0.92
CA GLU A 129 3.97 15.86 -0.77
C GLU A 129 4.57 16.46 -2.05
N THR A 130 5.47 15.75 -2.73
CA THR A 130 6.32 16.30 -3.81
C THR A 130 5.83 15.99 -5.22
N ALA A 131 5.38 14.76 -5.49
CA ALA A 131 5.02 14.33 -6.84
C ALA A 131 3.77 15.08 -7.36
N LYS A 132 3.81 15.55 -8.60
CA LYS A 132 2.78 16.40 -9.21
C LYS A 132 1.86 15.64 -10.16
N SER A 133 2.23 14.43 -10.55
CA SER A 133 1.41 13.55 -11.40
C SER A 133 1.53 12.10 -10.98
N TYR A 134 0.64 11.25 -11.51
CA TYR A 134 0.71 9.80 -11.37
C TYR A 134 2.04 9.26 -11.92
N GLU A 135 2.52 9.76 -13.06
CA GLU A 135 3.77 9.32 -13.68
C GLU A 135 5.00 9.69 -12.85
N GLU A 136 5.03 10.90 -12.29
CA GLU A 136 6.11 11.33 -11.39
C GLU A 136 6.12 10.47 -10.13
N ALA A 137 4.95 10.19 -9.54
CA ALA A 137 4.83 9.29 -8.39
C ALA A 137 5.28 7.87 -8.74
N LEU A 138 4.87 7.33 -9.89
CA LEU A 138 5.27 6.01 -10.36
C LEU A 138 6.79 5.92 -10.56
N GLU A 139 7.39 6.93 -11.19
CA GLU A 139 8.84 6.99 -11.41
C GLU A 139 9.60 7.08 -10.09
N GLU A 140 9.18 7.96 -9.19
CA GLU A 140 9.78 8.13 -7.85
C GLU A 140 9.69 6.82 -7.06
N LEU A 141 8.49 6.24 -6.96
CA LEU A 141 8.24 5.00 -6.23
C LEU A 141 8.86 3.76 -6.87
N THR A 142 9.33 3.83 -8.12
CA THR A 142 10.09 2.74 -8.76
C THR A 142 11.59 2.80 -8.41
N LYS A 143 12.11 4.00 -8.11
CA LYS A 143 13.55 4.28 -7.98
C LYS A 143 14.02 4.58 -6.57
N VAL A 144 13.14 5.09 -5.70
CA VAL A 144 13.49 5.49 -4.33
C VAL A 144 14.07 4.29 -3.56
N HIS A 145 15.15 4.50 -2.82
CA HIS A 145 15.71 3.45 -1.96
C HIS A 145 14.86 3.29 -0.70
N LEU A 146 14.44 2.06 -0.42
CA LEU A 146 13.58 1.70 0.70
C LEU A 146 14.34 0.85 1.70
N VAL A 147 14.02 1.04 2.98
CA VAL A 147 14.59 0.25 4.08
C VAL A 147 14.12 -1.22 4.00
N SER A 148 12.84 -1.43 3.69
CA SER A 148 12.24 -2.76 3.56
C SER A 148 11.60 -2.97 2.20
N THR A 149 11.49 -4.24 1.80
CA THR A 149 10.78 -4.63 0.58
C THR A 149 9.28 -4.41 0.77
N SER A 150 8.57 -4.08 -0.30
CA SER A 150 7.15 -3.71 -0.19
C SER A 150 6.39 -3.99 -1.48
N TYR A 151 5.07 -3.99 -1.39
CA TYR A 151 4.23 -3.75 -2.56
C TYR A 151 3.62 -2.37 -2.43
N LEU A 152 3.77 -1.56 -3.47
CA LEU A 152 3.20 -0.23 -3.55
C LEU A 152 2.12 -0.25 -4.62
N ILE A 153 0.90 0.05 -4.24
CA ILE A 153 -0.22 0.14 -5.18
C ILE A 153 -0.46 1.63 -5.41
N LEU A 154 -0.56 2.03 -6.68
CA LEU A 154 -0.69 3.42 -7.11
C LEU A 154 -1.86 3.53 -8.08
N GLY A 155 -2.78 4.45 -7.83
CA GLY A 155 -3.89 4.78 -8.72
C GLY A 155 -3.85 6.26 -9.12
N GLY A 156 -3.96 6.57 -10.40
CA GLY A 156 -4.08 7.93 -10.91
C GLY A 156 -5.54 8.36 -11.06
N THR A 157 -5.80 9.19 -12.07
CA THR A 157 -7.12 9.76 -12.36
C THR A 157 -7.65 9.44 -13.74
N LYS A 158 -6.81 8.87 -14.62
CA LYS A 158 -7.18 8.52 -16.00
C LYS A 158 -7.22 7.01 -16.20
N SER A 159 -7.99 6.57 -17.19
CA SER A 159 -7.99 5.20 -17.69
C SER A 159 -6.56 4.68 -17.92
N GLY A 160 -6.26 3.48 -17.42
CA GLY A 160 -4.94 2.86 -17.41
C GLY A 160 -3.96 3.36 -16.34
N GLU A 161 -4.28 4.42 -15.59
CA GLU A 161 -3.44 4.89 -14.48
C GLU A 161 -3.69 4.05 -13.22
N GLY A 162 -3.28 2.79 -13.24
CA GLY A 162 -3.19 1.96 -12.04
C GLY A 162 -1.99 1.04 -12.13
N ALA A 163 -1.24 0.88 -11.05
CA ALA A 163 -0.05 0.05 -11.00
C ALA A 163 0.15 -0.62 -9.64
N LEU A 164 0.67 -1.85 -9.70
CA LEU A 164 1.34 -2.55 -8.62
C LEU A 164 2.84 -2.48 -8.86
N ILE A 165 3.58 -1.96 -7.89
CA ILE A 165 5.03 -1.87 -7.91
C ILE A 165 5.55 -2.85 -6.85
N THR A 166 6.10 -3.97 -7.30
CA THR A 166 6.78 -4.92 -6.42
C THR A 166 8.19 -4.40 -6.15
N ARG A 167 8.48 -4.03 -4.91
CA ARG A 167 9.71 -3.34 -4.52
C ARG A 167 10.71 -4.25 -3.84
N ASP A 168 11.91 -4.26 -4.41
CA ASP A 168 13.13 -4.51 -3.66
C ASP A 168 13.63 -3.20 -3.04
N ARG A 169 14.63 -3.30 -2.16
CA ARG A 169 15.17 -2.15 -1.43
C ARG A 169 15.75 -1.06 -2.34
N TRP A 170 16.37 -1.46 -3.44
CA TRP A 170 17.11 -0.54 -4.30
C TRP A 170 16.30 -0.05 -5.50
N SER A 171 15.40 -0.89 -6.02
CA SER A 171 14.63 -0.62 -7.23
C SER A 171 13.34 -1.45 -7.23
N ALA A 172 12.46 -1.18 -8.19
CA ALA A 172 11.39 -2.12 -8.51
C ALA A 172 11.97 -3.45 -9.02
N HIS A 173 11.37 -4.53 -8.53
CA HIS A 173 11.54 -5.88 -9.03
C HIS A 173 10.62 -6.10 -10.24
N ASP A 174 9.37 -5.68 -10.12
CA ASP A 174 8.35 -5.77 -11.16
C ASP A 174 7.39 -4.58 -11.07
N VAL A 175 6.78 -4.22 -12.21
CA VAL A 175 5.74 -3.19 -12.29
C VAL A 175 4.60 -3.71 -13.16
N LEU A 176 3.50 -4.07 -12.53
CA LEU A 176 2.29 -4.53 -13.20
C LEU A 176 1.30 -3.35 -13.32
N LYS A 177 0.84 -3.05 -14.54
CA LYS A 177 -0.10 -1.94 -14.80
C LYS A 177 -1.48 -2.45 -15.19
N LEU A 178 -2.50 -1.64 -14.91
CA LEU A 178 -3.83 -1.83 -15.49
C LEU A 178 -3.75 -1.77 -17.02
N ASP A 179 -4.58 -2.59 -17.65
CA ASP A 179 -4.73 -2.64 -19.09
C ASP A 179 -6.16 -3.10 -19.41
N ALA A 180 -7.12 -2.24 -19.04
CA ALA A 180 -8.55 -2.53 -19.20
C ALA A 180 -8.92 -2.84 -20.66
N LYS A 181 -8.20 -2.25 -21.63
CA LYS A 181 -8.36 -2.52 -23.07
C LYS A 181 -8.06 -3.96 -23.45
N ASN A 182 -7.13 -4.60 -22.75
CA ASN A 182 -6.77 -6.01 -22.93
C ASN A 182 -7.35 -6.90 -21.82
N GLY A 183 -8.39 -6.43 -21.11
CA GLY A 183 -9.15 -7.19 -20.12
C GLY A 183 -8.60 -7.15 -18.69
N ARG A 184 -7.45 -6.50 -18.44
CA ARG A 184 -6.90 -6.34 -17.07
C ARG A 184 -7.42 -5.06 -16.44
N PHE A 185 -8.69 -5.06 -16.04
CA PHE A 185 -9.36 -3.92 -15.43
C PHE A 185 -9.16 -3.84 -13.90
N PHE A 186 -8.50 -4.81 -13.28
CA PHE A 186 -8.13 -4.74 -11.86
C PHE A 186 -6.77 -5.39 -11.60
N ILE A 187 -6.15 -5.02 -10.49
CA ILE A 187 -5.01 -5.70 -9.86
C ILE A 187 -5.34 -5.85 -8.38
N VAL A 188 -5.19 -7.07 -7.87
CA VAL A 188 -5.28 -7.36 -6.43
C VAL A 188 -3.88 -7.72 -5.95
N GLU A 189 -3.43 -7.04 -4.90
CA GLU A 189 -2.19 -7.38 -4.22
C GLU A 189 -2.45 -7.62 -2.74
N THR A 190 -1.83 -8.67 -2.20
CA THR A 190 -1.89 -8.98 -0.77
C THR A 190 -0.50 -8.86 -0.15
N ASN A 191 0.13 -9.96 0.20
CA ASN A 191 1.46 -9.99 0.79
C ASN A 191 2.40 -10.99 0.10
N PHE A 192 1.97 -11.54 -1.03
CA PHE A 192 2.69 -12.55 -1.81
C PHE A 192 2.84 -12.06 -3.23
N ASP A 193 4.03 -12.25 -3.80
CA ASP A 193 4.31 -11.84 -5.17
C ASP A 193 3.20 -12.37 -6.10
N HIS A 194 2.73 -11.53 -7.03
CA HIS A 194 1.55 -11.86 -7.83
C HIS A 194 1.71 -13.12 -8.71
N TRP A 195 2.95 -13.48 -9.04
CA TRP A 195 3.31 -14.73 -9.74
C TRP A 195 3.46 -15.95 -8.83
N GLU A 196 3.48 -15.76 -7.51
CA GLU A 196 3.55 -16.84 -6.53
C GLU A 196 2.17 -17.29 -6.08
N LYS A 197 2.10 -18.43 -5.38
CA LYS A 197 0.85 -18.97 -4.85
C LYS A 197 0.27 -18.05 -3.77
N ASP A 198 -1.04 -17.81 -3.82
CA ASP A 198 -1.81 -17.20 -2.74
C ASP A 198 -2.01 -18.20 -1.60
N GLU A 199 -1.21 -18.08 -0.53
CA GLU A 199 -1.22 -19.06 0.56
C GLU A 199 -2.41 -18.94 1.52
N ASP A 200 -2.98 -17.73 1.65
CA ASP A 200 -4.06 -17.44 2.61
C ASP A 200 -5.44 -17.22 1.95
N GLY A 201 -5.50 -17.27 0.62
CA GLY A 201 -6.75 -17.23 -0.15
C GLY A 201 -7.38 -15.85 -0.29
N ARG A 202 -6.78 -14.79 0.28
CA ARG A 202 -7.33 -13.43 0.20
C ARG A 202 -7.28 -12.89 -1.21
N ARG A 203 -6.17 -13.09 -1.92
CA ARG A 203 -6.01 -12.61 -3.31
C ARG A 203 -7.01 -13.32 -4.22
N THR A 204 -7.02 -14.64 -4.18
CA THR A 204 -7.90 -15.51 -4.98
C THR A 204 -9.38 -15.19 -4.75
N THR A 205 -9.77 -14.90 -3.51
CA THR A 205 -11.17 -14.55 -3.19
C THR A 205 -11.55 -13.20 -3.77
N ALA A 206 -10.70 -12.19 -3.63
CA ALA A 206 -10.97 -10.87 -4.19
C ALA A 206 -11.00 -10.91 -5.73
N GLU A 207 -10.05 -11.58 -6.37
CA GLU A 207 -9.99 -11.76 -7.83
C GLU A 207 -11.26 -12.42 -8.37
N LYS A 208 -11.70 -13.54 -7.76
CA LYS A 208 -12.94 -14.22 -8.18
C LYS A 208 -14.17 -13.32 -8.09
N ASN A 209 -14.27 -12.49 -7.06
CA ASN A 209 -15.41 -11.56 -6.91
C ASN A 209 -15.39 -10.46 -7.98
N LEU A 210 -14.20 -9.94 -8.32
CA LEU A 210 -14.01 -8.92 -9.35
C LEU A 210 -14.23 -9.48 -10.77
N GLU A 211 -13.78 -10.70 -11.04
CA GLU A 211 -14.05 -11.42 -12.29
C GLU A 211 -15.55 -11.70 -12.47
N ALA A 212 -16.23 -12.15 -11.42
CA ALA A 212 -17.65 -12.51 -11.48
C ALA A 212 -18.56 -11.30 -11.74
N ILE A 213 -18.22 -10.12 -11.21
CA ILE A 213 -19.01 -8.91 -11.41
C ILE A 213 -18.79 -8.32 -12.81
N GLY A 214 -17.53 -8.34 -13.27
CA GLY A 214 -17.06 -7.70 -14.50
C GLY A 214 -16.97 -6.17 -14.39
N ILE A 215 -16.26 -5.56 -15.35
CA ILE A 215 -15.99 -4.11 -15.39
C ILE A 215 -17.27 -3.23 -15.42
N GLU A 216 -18.34 -3.71 -16.06
CA GLU A 216 -19.60 -2.97 -16.27
C GLU A 216 -20.37 -2.65 -14.99
N ARG A 217 -20.15 -3.44 -13.93
CA ARG A 217 -20.88 -3.31 -12.66
C ARG A 217 -19.96 -2.96 -11.49
N LEU A 218 -18.70 -2.62 -11.78
CA LEU A 218 -17.74 -2.24 -10.79
C LEU A 218 -17.94 -0.77 -10.39
N ASP A 219 -18.15 -0.54 -9.09
CA ASP A 219 -18.21 0.79 -8.49
C ASP A 219 -17.57 0.78 -7.07
N GLU A 220 -17.56 1.92 -6.41
CA GLU A 220 -17.03 2.05 -5.04
C GLU A 220 -17.76 1.16 -4.00
N ASN A 221 -19.05 0.91 -4.17
CA ASN A 221 -19.83 0.07 -3.26
C ASN A 221 -19.46 -1.40 -3.42
N TYR A 222 -19.30 -1.85 -4.66
CA TYR A 222 -18.87 -3.20 -4.96
C TYR A 222 -17.42 -3.43 -4.50
N MET A 223 -16.54 -2.44 -4.70
CA MET A 223 -15.18 -2.46 -4.15
C MET A 223 -15.20 -2.68 -2.63
N LEU A 224 -16.04 -1.93 -1.90
CA LEU A 224 -16.21 -2.10 -0.46
C LEU A 224 -16.77 -3.49 -0.10
N SER A 225 -17.71 -4.01 -0.89
CA SER A 225 -18.26 -5.37 -0.71
C SER A 225 -17.18 -6.44 -0.85
N VAL A 226 -16.29 -6.33 -1.84
CA VAL A 226 -15.16 -7.27 -2.02
C VAL A 226 -14.22 -7.19 -0.82
N LEU A 227 -13.86 -5.98 -0.38
CA LEU A 227 -13.02 -5.78 0.80
C LEU A 227 -13.66 -6.26 2.10
N SER A 228 -14.99 -6.36 2.16
CA SER A 228 -15.74 -6.85 3.33
C SER A 228 -15.99 -8.37 3.30
N THR A 229 -15.53 -9.07 2.26
CA THR A 229 -15.77 -10.50 2.07
C THR A 229 -14.68 -11.34 2.74
N PRO A 230 -14.98 -12.28 3.65
CA PRO A 230 -13.97 -13.20 4.19
C PRO A 230 -13.35 -14.09 3.09
N PRO A 231 -12.03 -14.37 3.11
CA PRO A 231 -11.04 -13.95 4.12
C PRO A 231 -10.39 -12.59 3.84
N VAL A 232 -10.82 -11.84 2.81
CA VAL A 232 -10.29 -10.50 2.48
C VAL A 232 -10.43 -9.55 3.66
N MET A 233 -11.57 -9.62 4.36
CA MET A 233 -11.75 -9.10 5.70
C MET A 233 -11.52 -10.22 6.72
N ASN A 234 -10.67 -9.97 7.72
CA ASN A 234 -10.31 -10.91 8.79
C ASN A 234 -10.18 -10.23 10.15
#